data_AF-A0A372RS31-F1
#
_entry.id   AF-A0A372RS31-F1
#
_cell.length_a   1.000
_cell.length_b   1.000
_cell.length_c   1.000
_cell.angle_alpha   90.00
_cell.angle_beta   90.00
_cell.angle_gamma   90.00
#
_symmetry.space_group_name_H-M   'P 1'
#
loop_
_entity.id
_entity.type
_entity.pdbx_description
1 polymer ?
#
loop_
_entity_poly.entity_id
_entity_poly.type
_entity_poly.pdbx_seq_one_letter_code
_entity_poly.pdbx_strand_id
1 'polypeptide(L)'
;MFSDHYLTLSFNIKPPIIQVIVISSTLSEIGLSQELLVSARNSLLGPDPPERGVVLAENISLESFQNFSESEQKLPVKIRLVNGTIVAYEVTLTPHGSAVCTVGGLAYDWSKQLLGTFAEDLIMGPNSYFIADLTFRPRRLPPPPPDQACNSSGYAYPNMVLEVGYIESIQSLHELAPFYLSQYTTIMIYLAIKLYPSHSQQPGEPGVNPMVAMLYQRTSQTPYIPTRIISFGDAPLHNSTVDFFINMGVPSANFTGFGRHGAPPCNAPNLPVYQLPIPADEIFHRTPSILPAIEFNLDLWKVLDRIINP
;
A
#
# COMPACT_ATOMS: atom_id res chain seq x y z
N MET A 1 -48.93 -68.67 -0.48
CA MET A 1 -49.52 -68.29 0.81
C MET A 1 -48.56 -67.31 1.47
N PHE A 2 -49.01 -66.07 1.66
CA PHE A 2 -48.54 -64.98 2.55
C PHE A 2 -47.04 -64.92 2.89
N SER A 3 -46.27 -63.93 2.37
CA SER A 3 -46.21 -62.51 2.75
C SER A 3 -45.26 -62.27 3.93
N ASP A 4 -44.10 -61.68 3.66
CA ASP A 4 -43.36 -60.86 4.62
C ASP A 4 -42.84 -59.60 3.91
N HIS A 5 -43.28 -58.46 4.40
CA HIS A 5 -42.86 -57.13 3.99
C HIS A 5 -41.54 -56.76 4.67
N TYR A 6 -40.51 -56.46 3.89
CA TYR A 6 -39.37 -55.66 4.35
C TYR A 6 -39.34 -54.32 3.60
N LEU A 7 -39.60 -53.25 4.35
CA LEU A 7 -39.39 -51.87 3.97
C LEU A 7 -37.91 -51.63 3.65
N THR A 8 -37.60 -51.27 2.40
CA THR A 8 -36.27 -50.79 2.01
C THR A 8 -36.26 -49.26 2.06
N LEU A 9 -35.64 -48.69 3.10
CA LEU A 9 -35.33 -47.26 3.17
C LEU A 9 -34.24 -46.95 2.13
N SER A 10 -34.61 -46.24 1.06
CA SER A 10 -33.68 -45.77 0.05
C SER A 10 -33.04 -44.46 0.54
N PHE A 11 -31.81 -44.53 1.02
CA PHE A 11 -30.99 -43.34 1.23
C PHE A 11 -30.49 -42.83 -0.12
N ASN A 12 -31.05 -41.70 -0.56
CA ASN A 12 -30.60 -41.01 -1.76
C ASN A 12 -29.32 -40.23 -1.42
N ILE A 13 -28.17 -40.88 -1.48
CA ILE A 13 -26.86 -40.23 -1.33
C ILE A 13 -26.57 -39.52 -2.65
N LYS A 14 -26.78 -38.20 -2.70
CA LYS A 14 -26.20 -37.37 -3.75
C LYS A 14 -24.68 -37.56 -3.73
N PRO A 15 -24.02 -37.82 -4.87
CA PRO A 15 -22.56 -37.84 -4.90
C PRO A 15 -22.02 -36.46 -4.49
N PRO A 16 -20.85 -36.40 -3.82
CA PRO A 16 -20.24 -35.13 -3.48
C PRO A 16 -19.95 -34.38 -4.79
N ILE A 17 -20.41 -33.14 -4.84
CA ILE A 17 -19.98 -32.18 -5.85
C ILE A 17 -18.48 -32.00 -5.60
N ILE A 18 -17.67 -32.66 -6.42
CA ILE A 18 -16.27 -32.26 -6.59
C ILE A 18 -16.37 -30.84 -7.14
N GLN A 19 -16.12 -29.85 -6.29
CA GLN A 19 -15.74 -28.53 -6.77
C GLN A 19 -14.45 -28.76 -7.56
N VAL A 20 -14.59 -28.92 -8.87
CA VAL A 20 -13.51 -28.69 -9.80
C VAL A 20 -13.08 -27.27 -9.50
N ILE A 21 -11.93 -27.12 -8.85
CA ILE A 21 -11.21 -25.86 -8.81
C ILE A 21 -10.95 -25.55 -10.28
N VAL A 22 -11.82 -24.71 -10.85
CA VAL A 22 -11.53 -24.09 -12.13
C VAL A 22 -10.30 -23.23 -11.84
N ILE A 23 -9.13 -23.76 -12.19
CA ILE A 23 -7.94 -22.94 -12.34
C ILE A 23 -8.38 -21.87 -13.32
N SER A 24 -8.47 -20.63 -12.85
CA SER A 24 -8.81 -19.52 -13.73
C SER A 24 -7.79 -19.51 -14.86
N SER A 25 -8.26 -19.58 -16.11
CA SER A 25 -7.40 -19.69 -17.29
C SER A 25 -6.36 -18.56 -17.36
N THR A 26 -6.67 -17.41 -16.75
CA THR A 26 -5.82 -16.22 -16.72
C THR A 26 -4.63 -16.35 -15.77
N LEU A 27 -4.73 -17.10 -14.67
CA LEU A 27 -3.60 -17.38 -13.77
C LEU A 27 -2.51 -18.15 -14.51
N SER A 28 -2.89 -19.20 -15.25
CA SER A 28 -1.93 -20.01 -16.01
C SER A 28 -1.26 -19.25 -17.14
N GLU A 29 -1.93 -18.27 -17.76
CA GLU A 29 -1.38 -17.48 -18.86
C GLU A 29 -0.18 -16.63 -18.44
N ILE A 30 -0.16 -16.17 -17.19
CA ILE A 30 0.97 -15.42 -16.62
C ILE A 30 1.85 -16.27 -15.68
N GLY A 31 1.70 -17.60 -15.73
CA GLY A 31 2.53 -18.53 -14.97
C GLY A 31 2.25 -18.55 -13.45
N LEU A 32 1.08 -18.09 -13.00
CA LEU A 32 0.68 -18.14 -11.60
C LEU A 32 -0.22 -19.36 -11.31
N SER A 33 -0.17 -19.82 -10.06
CA SER A 33 -1.08 -20.84 -9.53
C SER A 33 -1.59 -20.45 -8.14
N GLN A 34 -2.71 -21.03 -7.71
CA GLN A 34 -3.24 -20.79 -6.36
C GLN A 34 -2.27 -21.28 -5.28
N GLU A 35 -1.60 -22.42 -5.50
CA GLU A 35 -0.59 -22.95 -4.59
C GLU A 35 0.60 -21.99 -4.44
N LEU A 36 1.04 -21.37 -5.54
CA LEU A 36 2.12 -20.37 -5.52
C LEU A 36 1.70 -19.14 -4.72
N LEU A 37 0.48 -18.64 -4.93
CA LEU A 37 -0.04 -17.47 -4.21
C LEU A 37 -0.21 -17.74 -2.70
N VAL A 38 -0.65 -18.94 -2.33
CA VAL A 38 -0.74 -19.37 -0.92
C VAL A 38 0.66 -19.52 -0.30
N SER A 39 1.61 -20.09 -1.04
CA SER A 39 3.01 -20.19 -0.60
C SER A 39 3.62 -18.81 -0.37
N ALA A 40 3.40 -17.87 -1.29
CA ALA A 40 3.86 -16.49 -1.16
C ALA A 40 3.24 -15.79 0.06
N ARG A 41 1.93 -15.97 0.30
CA ARG A 41 1.26 -15.47 1.50
C ARG A 41 1.93 -15.98 2.77
N ASN A 42 2.19 -17.29 2.83
CA ASN A 42 2.81 -17.91 4.01
C ASN A 42 4.25 -17.43 4.21
N SER A 43 5.00 -17.20 3.13
CA SER A 43 6.35 -16.63 3.19
C SER A 43 6.34 -15.19 3.70
N LEU A 44 5.37 -14.37 3.27
CA LEU A 44 5.20 -13.00 3.73
C LEU A 44 4.76 -12.93 5.21
N LEU A 45 3.92 -13.88 5.67
CA LEU A 45 3.51 -13.95 7.08
C LEU A 45 4.50 -14.71 7.97
N GLY A 46 5.60 -15.21 7.41
CA GLY A 46 6.62 -15.95 8.13
C GLY A 46 7.42 -15.08 9.11
N PRO A 47 8.28 -15.70 9.94
CA PRO A 47 9.11 -14.98 10.90
C PRO A 47 10.15 -14.05 10.23
N ASP A 48 10.62 -14.45 9.04
CA ASP A 48 11.63 -13.72 8.27
C ASP A 48 11.09 -13.42 6.86
N PRO A 49 10.15 -12.45 6.73
CA PRO A 49 9.57 -12.14 5.44
C PRO A 49 10.63 -11.59 4.47
N PRO A 50 10.59 -11.94 3.18
CA PRO A 50 11.55 -11.44 2.21
C PRO A 50 11.52 -9.92 2.10
N GLU A 51 12.70 -9.29 2.16
CA GLU A 51 12.83 -7.83 2.18
C GLU A 51 12.22 -7.16 0.94
N ARG A 52 12.27 -7.80 -0.23
CA ARG A 52 11.70 -7.29 -1.49
C ARG A 52 10.42 -8.01 -1.92
N GLY A 53 9.79 -8.74 -1.01
CA GLY A 53 8.67 -9.61 -1.33
C GLY A 53 9.08 -10.89 -2.05
N VAL A 54 8.09 -11.65 -2.50
CA VAL A 54 8.24 -12.96 -3.13
C VAL A 54 8.09 -12.81 -4.64
N VAL A 55 9.13 -13.15 -5.40
CA VAL A 55 9.05 -13.24 -6.87
C VAL A 55 8.15 -14.42 -7.24
N LEU A 56 7.10 -14.15 -8.02
CA LEU A 56 6.15 -15.16 -8.47
C LEU A 56 6.39 -15.60 -9.91
N ALA A 57 6.72 -14.65 -10.78
CA ALA A 57 6.95 -14.89 -12.20
C ALA A 57 7.88 -13.82 -12.77
N GLU A 58 8.57 -14.15 -13.85
CA GLU A 58 9.49 -13.25 -14.56
C GLU A 58 9.17 -13.25 -16.06
N ASN A 59 9.72 -12.27 -16.78
CA ASN A 59 9.51 -12.09 -18.23
C ASN A 59 8.03 -11.90 -18.60
N ILE A 60 7.26 -11.30 -17.70
CA ILE A 60 5.86 -10.96 -17.93
C ILE A 60 5.79 -9.61 -18.64
N SER A 61 4.94 -9.52 -19.67
CA SER A 61 4.68 -8.25 -20.35
C SER A 61 3.67 -7.41 -19.57
N LEU A 62 3.73 -6.08 -19.76
CA LEU A 62 2.78 -5.14 -19.20
C LEU A 62 1.33 -5.51 -19.57
N GLU A 63 1.08 -5.80 -20.85
CA GLU A 63 -0.24 -6.17 -21.37
C GLU A 63 -0.77 -7.46 -20.71
N SER A 64 0.07 -8.50 -20.60
CA SER A 64 -0.35 -9.75 -19.95
C SER A 64 -0.71 -9.53 -18.48
N PHE A 65 0.05 -8.70 -17.77
CA PHE A 65 -0.26 -8.37 -16.37
C PHE A 65 -1.53 -7.52 -16.23
N GLN A 66 -1.77 -6.57 -17.14
CA GLN A 66 -2.98 -5.76 -17.16
C GLN A 66 -4.22 -6.63 -17.39
N ASN A 67 -4.20 -7.48 -18.41
CA ASN A 67 -5.29 -8.41 -18.71
C ASN A 67 -5.59 -9.33 -17.51
N PHE A 68 -4.54 -9.83 -16.85
CA PHE A 68 -4.69 -10.60 -15.63
C PHE A 68 -5.38 -9.78 -14.51
N SER A 69 -4.89 -8.57 -14.23
CA SER A 69 -5.39 -7.71 -13.15
C SER A 69 -6.85 -7.32 -13.34
N GLU A 70 -7.29 -7.10 -14.58
CA GLU A 70 -8.69 -6.80 -14.91
C GLU A 70 -9.61 -8.02 -14.73
N SER A 71 -9.07 -9.24 -14.86
CA SER A 71 -9.83 -10.49 -14.80
C SER A 71 -9.98 -11.06 -13.38
N GLU A 72 -9.00 -10.84 -12.50
CA GLU A 72 -8.91 -11.48 -11.18
C GLU A 72 -9.18 -10.51 -10.03
N GLN A 73 -10.34 -10.66 -9.38
CA GLN A 73 -10.82 -9.67 -8.41
C GLN A 73 -10.31 -9.85 -6.97
N LYS A 74 -9.73 -11.00 -6.62
CA LYS A 74 -9.32 -11.25 -5.22
C LYS A 74 -8.16 -12.22 -5.08
N LEU A 75 -6.98 -11.66 -4.82
CA LEU A 75 -5.78 -12.42 -4.51
C LEU A 75 -5.54 -12.50 -3.01
N PRO A 76 -4.91 -13.58 -2.51
CA PRO A 76 -4.55 -13.72 -1.11
C PRO A 76 -3.36 -12.84 -0.69
N VAL A 77 -2.70 -12.19 -1.65
CA VAL A 77 -1.58 -11.26 -1.49
C VAL A 77 -1.77 -10.09 -2.47
N LYS A 78 -1.28 -8.90 -2.13
CA LYS A 78 -1.10 -7.85 -3.14
C LYS A 78 0.12 -8.20 -3.98
N ILE A 79 -0.02 -8.01 -5.29
CA ILE A 79 1.05 -8.20 -6.26
C ILE A 79 1.25 -6.93 -7.07
N ARG A 80 2.43 -6.80 -7.67
CA ARG A 80 2.73 -5.74 -8.65
C ARG A 80 3.72 -6.27 -9.69
N LEU A 81 3.75 -5.60 -10.84
CA LEU A 81 4.75 -5.84 -11.88
C LEU A 81 5.88 -4.83 -11.76
N VAL A 82 7.12 -5.31 -11.60
CA VAL A 82 8.34 -4.51 -11.56
C VAL A 82 9.26 -4.97 -12.66
N ASN A 83 9.42 -4.17 -13.73
CA ASN A 83 10.30 -4.46 -14.86
C ASN A 83 10.12 -5.87 -15.46
N GLY A 84 8.89 -6.37 -15.52
CA GLY A 84 8.56 -7.69 -16.03
C GLY A 84 8.57 -8.83 -15.00
N THR A 85 8.84 -8.52 -13.73
CA THR A 85 8.78 -9.48 -12.62
C THR A 85 7.54 -9.22 -11.78
N ILE A 86 6.71 -10.26 -11.59
CA ILE A 86 5.58 -10.21 -10.67
C ILE A 86 6.10 -10.48 -9.26
N VAL A 87 5.82 -9.56 -8.35
CA VAL A 87 6.22 -9.65 -6.94
C VAL A 87 4.99 -9.59 -6.05
N ALA A 88 4.82 -10.58 -5.17
CA ALA A 88 3.91 -10.50 -4.03
C ALA A 88 4.60 -9.78 -2.88
N TYR A 89 3.95 -8.76 -2.33
CA TYR A 89 4.62 -7.82 -1.42
C TYR A 89 3.87 -7.51 -0.12
N GLU A 90 2.56 -7.71 -0.08
CA GLU A 90 1.74 -7.36 1.09
C GLU A 90 0.60 -8.36 1.27
N VAL A 91 0.16 -8.52 2.53
CA VAL A 91 -1.07 -9.21 2.90
C VAL A 91 -1.99 -8.20 3.54
N THR A 92 -3.05 -7.80 2.84
CA THR A 92 -3.98 -6.79 3.36
C THR A 92 -4.69 -7.31 4.61
N LEU A 93 -4.29 -6.78 5.77
CA LEU A 93 -4.91 -6.99 7.08
C LEU A 93 -5.55 -5.69 7.58
N THR A 94 -6.36 -5.77 8.64
CA THR A 94 -7.12 -4.62 9.15
C THR A 94 -6.26 -3.36 9.40
N PRO A 95 -5.06 -3.43 10.02
CA PRO A 95 -4.22 -2.25 10.23
C PRO A 95 -3.88 -1.49 8.95
N HIS A 96 -3.61 -2.23 7.86
CA HIS A 96 -3.36 -1.67 6.53
C HIS A 96 -4.57 -0.85 6.07
N GLY A 97 -5.75 -1.48 6.03
CA GLY A 97 -6.98 -0.82 5.59
C GLY A 97 -7.35 0.39 6.46
N SER A 98 -7.20 0.28 7.78
CA SER A 98 -7.46 1.38 8.72
C SER A 98 -6.56 2.58 8.45
N ALA A 99 -5.27 2.37 8.21
CA ALA A 99 -4.33 3.45 7.89
C ALA A 99 -4.72 4.16 6.58
N VAL A 100 -4.93 3.38 5.51
CA VAL A 100 -5.31 3.91 4.19
C VAL A 100 -6.61 4.71 4.27
N CYS A 101 -7.66 4.15 4.88
CA CYS A 101 -8.95 4.83 5.06
C CYS A 101 -8.82 6.12 5.88
N THR A 102 -7.99 6.12 6.92
CA THR A 102 -7.82 7.30 7.79
C THR A 102 -7.14 8.44 7.07
N VAL A 103 -6.04 8.17 6.35
CA VAL A 103 -5.37 9.20 5.55
C VAL A 103 -6.31 9.75 4.48
N GLY A 104 -7.07 8.88 3.80
CA GLY A 104 -8.09 9.29 2.83
C GLY A 104 -9.18 10.19 3.41
N GLY A 105 -9.72 9.83 4.58
CA GLY A 105 -10.71 10.64 5.29
C GLY A 105 -10.18 12.02 5.68
N LEU A 106 -8.96 12.08 6.24
CA LEU A 106 -8.33 13.34 6.64
C LEU A 106 -8.06 14.26 5.44
N ALA A 107 -7.58 13.71 4.32
CA ALA A 107 -7.35 14.48 3.11
C ALA A 107 -8.67 15.00 2.50
N TYR A 108 -9.73 14.18 2.52
CA TYR A 108 -11.05 14.58 2.05
C TYR A 108 -11.66 15.68 2.94
N ASP A 109 -11.48 15.61 4.25
CA ASP A 109 -11.94 16.67 5.18
C ASP A 109 -11.16 17.96 5.04
N TRP A 110 -9.85 17.86 4.78
CA TRP A 110 -9.03 19.02 4.45
C TRP A 110 -9.45 19.68 3.12
N SER A 111 -9.76 18.91 2.08
CA SER A 111 -10.19 19.47 0.79
C SER A 111 -11.14 18.58 0.00
N LYS A 112 -12.35 19.11 -0.24
CA LYS A 112 -13.34 18.51 -1.15
C LYS A 112 -12.97 18.67 -2.64
N GLN A 113 -11.83 19.28 -2.94
CA GLN A 113 -11.26 19.35 -4.30
C GLN A 113 -10.32 18.18 -4.61
N LEU A 114 -10.10 17.27 -3.66
CA LEU A 114 -9.37 16.02 -3.88
C LEU A 114 -10.31 14.85 -4.08
N LEU A 115 -10.05 14.07 -5.12
CA LEU A 115 -10.61 12.75 -5.30
C LEU A 115 -9.59 11.73 -4.78
N GLY A 116 -9.96 11.01 -3.72
CA GLY A 116 -9.25 9.80 -3.28
C GLY A 116 -9.73 8.58 -4.06
N THR A 117 -8.83 7.73 -4.54
CA THR A 117 -9.19 6.46 -5.20
C THR A 117 -8.38 5.32 -4.62
N PHE A 118 -9.07 4.29 -4.11
CA PHE A 118 -8.45 3.09 -3.55
C PHE A 118 -8.11 2.11 -4.66
N ALA A 119 -7.01 1.38 -4.49
CA ALA A 119 -6.60 0.33 -5.42
C ALA A 119 -6.58 0.80 -6.89
N GLU A 120 -6.03 2.01 -7.14
CA GLU A 120 -5.94 2.54 -8.50
C GLU A 120 -4.78 1.88 -9.25
N ASP A 121 -5.11 1.37 -10.43
CA ASP A 121 -4.17 0.87 -11.42
C ASP A 121 -3.29 1.98 -11.99
N LEU A 122 -1.98 1.77 -11.98
CA LEU A 122 -0.98 2.72 -12.43
C LEU A 122 0.12 2.04 -13.24
N ILE A 123 0.23 2.38 -14.51
CA ILE A 123 1.40 2.09 -15.35
C ILE A 123 2.56 2.93 -14.80
N MET A 124 3.69 2.32 -14.45
CA MET A 124 4.82 3.03 -13.81
C MET A 124 6.05 3.16 -14.69
N GLY A 125 5.98 2.58 -15.88
CA GLY A 125 7.07 2.55 -16.84
C GLY A 125 6.78 1.51 -17.93
N PRO A 126 7.75 1.26 -18.82
CA PRO A 126 7.55 0.39 -19.98
C PRO A 126 7.11 -1.04 -19.65
N ASN A 127 7.49 -1.56 -18.48
CA ASN A 127 7.12 -2.90 -18.04
C ASN A 127 6.88 -2.99 -16.53
N SER A 128 6.28 -1.94 -15.96
CA SER A 128 5.96 -1.86 -14.53
C SER A 128 4.53 -1.38 -14.34
N TYR A 129 3.81 -2.01 -13.43
CA TYR A 129 2.38 -1.76 -13.17
C TYR A 129 2.05 -2.01 -11.72
N PHE A 130 1.55 -0.99 -11.03
CA PHE A 130 1.24 -1.03 -9.60
C PHE A 130 -0.25 -0.81 -9.36
N ILE A 131 -0.76 -1.40 -8.28
CA ILE A 131 -2.10 -1.14 -7.74
C ILE A 131 -1.91 -0.40 -6.42
N ALA A 132 -1.92 0.93 -6.51
CA ALA A 132 -1.64 1.82 -5.38
C ALA A 132 -2.72 1.69 -4.29
N ASP A 133 -2.33 1.71 -3.02
CA ASP A 133 -3.30 1.64 -1.92
C ASP A 133 -4.33 2.77 -1.96
N LEU A 134 -3.85 4.00 -2.14
CA LEU A 134 -4.69 5.18 -2.27
C LEU A 134 -3.98 6.25 -3.09
N THR A 135 -4.69 6.82 -4.04
CA THR A 135 -4.23 7.93 -4.85
C THR A 135 -5.04 9.18 -4.56
N PHE A 136 -4.45 10.35 -4.76
CA PHE A 136 -5.14 11.64 -4.65
C PHE A 136 -4.96 12.43 -5.94
N ARG A 137 -6.10 12.73 -6.56
CA ARG A 137 -6.17 13.51 -7.79
C ARG A 137 -6.98 14.78 -7.55
N PRO A 138 -6.42 15.96 -7.81
CA PRO A 138 -7.20 17.19 -7.86
C PRO A 138 -8.34 17.11 -8.87
N ARG A 139 -9.49 17.67 -8.51
CA ARG A 139 -10.58 17.87 -9.46
C ARG A 139 -10.12 18.76 -10.59
N ARG A 140 -10.54 18.43 -11.81
CA ARG A 140 -10.20 19.16 -13.05
C ARG A 140 -8.70 19.17 -13.35
N LEU A 141 -7.97 18.14 -12.93
CA LEU A 141 -6.65 17.88 -13.47
C LEU A 141 -6.76 17.75 -15.00
N PRO A 142 -5.97 18.49 -15.79
CA PRO A 142 -6.03 18.40 -17.24
C PRO A 142 -5.76 16.96 -17.71
N PRO A 143 -6.41 16.53 -18.80
CA PRO A 143 -6.08 15.25 -19.44
C PRO A 143 -4.57 15.17 -19.74
N PRO A 144 -3.97 13.97 -19.64
CA PRO A 144 -2.58 13.81 -20.00
C PRO A 144 -2.41 13.98 -21.52
N PRO A 145 -1.21 14.31 -22.00
CA PRO A 145 -0.86 14.16 -23.41
C PRO A 145 -1.15 12.73 -23.91
N PRO A 146 -1.30 12.53 -25.24
CA PRO A 146 -1.38 11.21 -25.83
C PRO A 146 -0.23 10.30 -25.31
N ASP A 147 -0.55 9.04 -25.03
CA ASP A 147 0.37 8.01 -24.52
C ASP A 147 0.96 8.27 -23.12
N GLN A 148 0.44 9.24 -22.36
CA GLN A 148 0.81 9.52 -20.97
C GLN A 148 -0.31 9.26 -19.95
N ALA A 149 -1.34 8.52 -20.35
CA ALA A 149 -2.37 8.06 -19.43
C ALA A 149 -1.76 7.13 -18.38
N CYS A 150 -2.24 7.24 -17.13
CA CYS A 150 -1.76 6.39 -16.05
C CYS A 150 -2.34 4.97 -16.11
N ASN A 151 -3.45 4.76 -16.82
CA ASN A 151 -4.13 3.47 -16.95
C ASN A 151 -5.07 3.43 -18.17
N SER A 152 -5.74 2.29 -18.36
CA SER A 152 -6.67 2.01 -19.46
C SER A 152 -7.89 2.95 -19.50
N SER A 153 -8.22 3.63 -18.39
CA SER A 153 -9.29 4.63 -18.35
C SER A 153 -8.89 6.00 -18.92
N GLY A 154 -7.63 6.20 -19.31
CA GLY A 154 -7.17 7.43 -19.95
C GLY A 154 -6.94 8.61 -19.00
N TYR A 155 -6.96 8.38 -17.68
CA TYR A 155 -6.74 9.46 -16.70
C TYR A 155 -5.29 9.92 -16.65
N ALA A 156 -5.08 11.19 -16.29
CA ALA A 156 -3.76 11.67 -15.89
C ALA A 156 -3.34 11.02 -14.57
N TYR A 157 -2.04 10.85 -14.34
CA TYR A 157 -1.53 10.38 -13.04
C TYR A 157 -2.07 11.22 -11.87
N PRO A 158 -2.30 10.59 -10.71
CA PRO A 158 -2.59 11.34 -9.49
C PRO A 158 -1.40 12.23 -9.12
N ASN A 159 -1.63 13.28 -8.34
CA ASN A 159 -0.53 14.13 -7.89
C ASN A 159 0.13 13.58 -6.63
N MET A 160 -0.59 12.78 -5.85
CA MET A 160 -0.07 12.11 -4.66
C MET A 160 -0.48 10.64 -4.64
N VAL A 161 0.45 9.78 -4.23
CA VAL A 161 0.18 8.36 -3.95
C VAL A 161 0.56 8.04 -2.50
N LEU A 162 -0.30 7.28 -1.84
CA LEU A 162 -0.06 6.66 -0.54
C LEU A 162 0.14 5.16 -0.75
N GLU A 163 1.19 4.61 -0.14
CA GLU A 163 1.37 3.17 0.07
C GLU A 163 1.53 2.90 1.56
N VAL A 164 0.89 1.86 2.05
CA VAL A 164 1.01 1.40 3.44
C VAL A 164 1.63 0.01 3.43
N GLY A 165 2.70 -0.17 4.19
CA GLY A 165 3.27 -1.50 4.41
C GLY A 165 2.98 -1.98 5.81
N TYR A 166 2.17 -3.03 5.97
CA TYR A 166 2.03 -3.73 7.25
C TYR A 166 2.98 -4.93 7.31
N ILE A 167 2.95 -5.78 6.29
CA ILE A 167 3.92 -6.86 6.10
C ILE A 167 5.07 -6.40 5.20
N GLU A 168 4.79 -5.57 4.19
CA GLU A 168 5.80 -5.07 3.26
C GLU A 168 6.95 -4.39 4.02
N SER A 169 8.19 -4.70 3.64
CA SER A 169 9.37 -4.13 4.29
C SER A 169 9.52 -2.64 4.00
N ILE A 170 10.31 -1.95 4.84
CA ILE A 170 10.65 -0.55 4.60
C ILE A 170 11.52 -0.35 3.35
N GLN A 171 12.38 -1.31 3.04
CA GLN A 171 13.21 -1.32 1.83
C GLN A 171 12.35 -1.39 0.57
N SER A 172 11.36 -2.30 0.54
CA SER A 172 10.44 -2.42 -0.59
C SER A 172 9.66 -1.13 -0.81
N LEU A 173 9.12 -0.51 0.25
CA LEU A 173 8.42 0.78 0.15
C LEU A 173 9.33 1.88 -0.41
N HIS A 174 10.57 1.96 0.08
CA HIS A 174 11.54 2.95 -0.42
C HIS A 174 11.86 2.75 -1.91
N GLU A 175 12.02 1.51 -2.36
CA GLU A 175 12.31 1.16 -3.75
C GLU A 175 11.20 1.53 -4.74
N LEU A 176 10.00 1.92 -4.27
CA LEU A 176 8.94 2.45 -5.11
C LEU A 176 9.15 3.93 -5.49
N ALA A 177 9.92 4.69 -4.72
CA ALA A 177 10.10 6.13 -4.96
C ALA A 177 10.69 6.42 -6.35
N PRO A 178 11.70 5.68 -6.86
CA PRO A 178 12.18 5.83 -8.23
C PRO A 178 11.13 5.58 -9.31
N PHE A 179 10.12 4.73 -9.08
CA PHE A 179 9.04 4.50 -10.04
C PHE A 179 8.04 5.65 -10.00
N TYR A 180 7.52 5.94 -8.80
CA TYR A 180 6.53 7.00 -8.57
C TYR A 180 7.04 8.37 -9.01
N LEU A 181 8.31 8.68 -8.79
CA LEU A 181 8.90 9.99 -9.06
C LEU A 181 9.77 10.00 -10.33
N SER A 182 9.72 8.94 -11.14
CA SER A 182 10.41 8.88 -12.43
C SER A 182 9.85 9.91 -13.43
N GLN A 183 10.56 10.06 -14.55
CA GLN A 183 10.08 10.80 -15.73
C GLN A 183 8.89 10.15 -16.44
N TYR A 184 8.55 8.88 -16.14
CA TYR A 184 7.43 8.18 -16.78
C TYR A 184 6.07 8.61 -16.21
N THR A 185 6.05 9.23 -15.04
CA THR A 185 4.84 9.68 -14.36
C THR A 185 4.88 11.19 -14.15
N THR A 186 3.75 11.76 -13.73
CA THR A 186 3.66 13.17 -13.30
C THR A 186 3.31 13.32 -11.81
N ILE A 187 3.46 12.23 -11.05
CA ILE A 187 3.14 12.18 -9.61
C ILE A 187 4.11 13.09 -8.86
N MET A 188 3.60 14.01 -8.04
CA MET A 188 4.42 14.98 -7.32
C MET A 188 4.87 14.45 -5.97
N ILE A 189 4.00 13.72 -5.27
CA ILE A 189 4.23 13.25 -3.91
C ILE A 189 4.07 11.73 -3.84
N TYR A 190 5.02 11.07 -3.19
CA TYR A 190 4.87 9.70 -2.73
C TYR A 190 4.96 9.68 -1.20
N LEU A 191 3.90 9.22 -0.55
CA LEU A 191 3.82 9.03 0.89
C LEU A 191 3.83 7.53 1.19
N ALA A 192 4.81 7.09 1.96
CA ALA A 192 4.87 5.72 2.45
C ALA A 192 4.65 5.71 3.96
N ILE A 193 3.79 4.82 4.46
CA ILE A 193 3.61 4.58 5.89
C ILE A 193 3.95 3.13 6.18
N LYS A 194 5.02 2.90 6.94
CA LYS A 194 5.38 1.57 7.44
C LYS A 194 4.78 1.38 8.82
N LEU A 195 4.00 0.32 8.95
CA LEU A 195 3.45 -0.20 10.19
C LEU A 195 4.26 -1.44 10.58
N TYR A 196 4.75 -1.49 11.81
CA TYR A 196 5.38 -2.68 12.35
C TYR A 196 4.36 -3.47 13.18
N PRO A 197 4.09 -4.74 12.84
CA PRO A 197 3.19 -5.58 13.64
C PRO A 197 3.63 -5.64 15.10
N SER A 198 2.67 -5.53 16.01
CA SER A 198 2.94 -5.60 17.45
C SER A 198 3.60 -6.92 17.85
N HIS A 199 4.72 -6.81 18.56
CA HIS A 199 5.32 -7.91 19.31
C HIS A 199 4.79 -7.93 20.76
N SER A 200 3.48 -7.93 21.00
CA SER A 200 2.99 -8.15 22.37
C SER A 200 3.06 -9.65 22.67
N GLN A 201 3.94 -10.01 23.60
CA GLN A 201 4.04 -11.39 24.12
C GLN A 201 2.89 -11.76 25.08
N GLN A 202 1.94 -10.85 25.36
CA GLN A 202 0.86 -11.12 26.32
C GLN A 202 -0.53 -10.69 25.80
N PRO A 203 -1.54 -11.57 25.91
CA PRO A 203 -2.93 -11.21 25.63
C PRO A 203 -3.43 -10.13 26.60
N GLY A 204 -4.00 -9.05 26.07
CA GLY A 204 -4.67 -8.00 26.86
C GLY A 204 -3.85 -6.72 27.10
N GLU A 205 -2.58 -6.67 26.70
CA GLU A 205 -1.82 -5.41 26.66
C GLU A 205 -1.97 -4.71 25.30
N PRO A 206 -2.08 -3.37 25.26
CA PRO A 206 -2.04 -2.60 24.02
C PRO A 206 -0.75 -2.95 23.27
N GLY A 207 -0.91 -3.41 22.03
CA GLY A 207 0.22 -3.85 21.22
C GLY A 207 1.16 -2.70 20.89
N VAL A 208 2.46 -2.93 21.07
CA VAL A 208 3.52 -1.99 20.76
C VAL A 208 3.73 -1.93 19.25
N ASN A 209 3.30 -0.86 18.59
CA ASN A 209 3.39 -0.70 17.14
C ASN A 209 4.25 0.53 16.82
N PRO A 210 5.59 0.38 16.69
CA PRO A 210 6.36 1.44 16.07
C PRO A 210 5.84 1.64 14.64
N MET A 211 5.81 2.90 14.19
CA MET A 211 5.37 3.26 12.84
C MET A 211 6.26 4.37 12.30
N VAL A 212 6.31 4.52 10.99
CA VAL A 212 7.05 5.62 10.37
C VAL A 212 6.38 6.07 9.08
N ALA A 213 6.23 7.38 8.94
CA ALA A 213 5.81 8.03 7.71
C ALA A 213 7.04 8.60 6.99
N MET A 214 7.11 8.37 5.67
CA MET A 214 8.19 8.84 4.79
C MET A 214 7.56 9.64 3.64
N LEU A 215 7.92 10.92 3.54
CA LEU A 215 7.42 11.83 2.51
C LEU A 215 8.47 12.06 1.43
N TYR A 216 8.18 11.67 0.20
CA TYR A 216 9.00 11.90 -0.98
C TYR A 216 8.34 12.94 -1.88
N GLN A 217 9.13 13.86 -2.41
CA GLN A 217 8.64 15.00 -3.20
C GLN A 217 9.46 15.14 -4.48
N ARG A 218 8.78 15.24 -5.62
CA ARG A 218 9.41 15.40 -6.94
C ARG A 218 10.26 16.68 -7.05
N THR A 219 9.83 17.74 -6.36
CA THR A 219 10.48 19.07 -6.38
C THR A 219 11.78 19.11 -5.58
N SER A 220 12.05 18.09 -4.75
CA SER A 220 13.27 17.96 -3.98
C SER A 220 14.49 17.80 -4.88
N GLN A 221 15.65 18.30 -4.43
CA GLN A 221 16.95 18.05 -5.09
C GLN A 221 17.34 16.56 -5.08
N THR A 222 16.78 15.80 -4.14
CA THR A 222 16.97 14.35 -3.99
C THR A 222 15.60 13.66 -3.91
N PRO A 223 14.85 13.56 -5.02
CA PRO A 223 13.44 13.13 -4.98
C PRO A 223 13.27 11.68 -4.50
N TYR A 224 14.30 10.86 -4.62
CA TYR A 224 14.28 9.47 -4.16
C TYR A 224 14.74 9.28 -2.70
N ILE A 225 15.08 10.36 -2.00
CA ILE A 225 15.36 10.36 -0.56
C ILE A 225 14.17 11.06 0.12
N PRO A 226 13.59 10.51 1.19
CA PRO A 226 12.45 11.16 1.85
C PRO A 226 12.90 12.51 2.41
N THR A 227 12.12 13.53 2.09
CA THR A 227 12.30 14.91 2.54
C THR A 227 11.94 15.07 4.01
N ARG A 228 11.03 14.22 4.52
CA ARG A 228 10.63 14.16 5.92
C ARG A 228 10.36 12.72 6.32
N ILE A 229 10.82 12.38 7.51
CA ILE A 229 10.54 11.13 8.20
C ILE A 229 10.03 11.46 9.59
N ILE A 230 8.87 10.92 9.94
CA ILE A 230 8.33 11.02 11.29
C ILE A 230 8.08 9.61 11.81
N SER A 231 8.87 9.19 12.81
CA SER A 231 8.55 8.00 13.59
C SER A 231 7.41 8.31 14.55
N PHE A 232 6.43 7.43 14.66
CA PHE A 232 5.27 7.60 15.55
C PHE A 232 4.83 6.23 16.07
N GLY A 233 3.73 6.20 16.82
CA GLY A 233 3.33 5.03 17.58
C GLY A 233 3.71 5.15 19.05
N ASP A 234 3.69 4.02 19.73
CA ASP A 234 3.92 3.85 21.16
C ASP A 234 5.28 3.19 21.48
N ALA A 235 6.12 2.94 20.47
CA ALA A 235 7.52 2.54 20.61
C ALA A 235 8.48 3.27 19.65
N PRO A 236 9.76 3.40 20.04
CA PRO A 236 10.80 3.84 19.12
C PRO A 236 11.03 2.79 18.01
N LEU A 237 11.51 3.26 16.86
CA LEU A 237 11.96 2.38 15.78
C LEU A 237 13.18 1.55 16.21
N HIS A 238 13.30 0.34 15.68
CA HIS A 238 14.50 -0.50 15.86
C HIS A 238 15.73 0.18 15.23
N ASN A 239 16.92 -0.05 15.81
CA ASN A 239 18.17 0.58 15.36
C ASN A 239 18.47 0.30 13.89
N SER A 240 18.19 -0.91 13.39
CA SER A 240 18.38 -1.23 11.97
C SER A 240 17.53 -0.36 11.03
N THR A 241 16.30 0.01 11.42
CA THR A 241 15.46 0.94 10.66
C THR A 241 16.03 2.36 10.72
N VAL A 242 16.57 2.77 11.86
CA VAL A 242 17.23 4.07 12.01
C VAL A 242 18.47 4.14 11.12
N ASP A 243 19.31 3.11 11.17
CA ASP A 243 20.53 2.99 10.36
C ASP A 243 20.21 2.95 8.87
N PHE A 244 19.11 2.28 8.48
CA PHE A 244 18.63 2.30 7.09
C PHE A 244 18.44 3.73 6.56
N PHE A 245 17.75 4.60 7.32
CA PHE A 245 17.55 5.99 6.91
C PHE A 245 18.83 6.84 6.94
N ILE A 246 19.71 6.60 7.91
CA ILE A 246 21.00 7.30 7.99
C ILE A 246 21.85 6.92 6.77
N ASN A 247 21.94 5.63 6.45
CA ASN A 247 22.73 5.12 5.32
C ASN A 247 22.17 5.55 3.96
N MET A 248 20.86 5.77 3.86
CA MET A 248 20.21 6.36 2.69
C MET A 248 20.60 7.83 2.47
N GLY A 249 21.15 8.50 3.48
CA GLY A 249 21.55 9.91 3.41
C GLY A 249 20.46 10.89 3.83
N VAL A 250 19.46 10.43 4.61
CA VAL A 250 18.43 11.33 5.16
C VAL A 250 19.08 12.27 6.18
N PRO A 251 18.97 13.60 6.01
CA PRO A 251 19.52 14.54 6.98
C PRO A 251 18.89 14.34 8.36
N SER A 252 19.68 14.38 9.44
CA SER A 252 19.16 14.16 10.80
C SER A 252 18.04 15.12 11.18
N ALA A 253 18.06 16.36 10.66
CA ALA A 253 17.00 17.35 10.90
C ALA A 253 15.65 16.97 10.27
N ASN A 254 15.65 16.11 9.26
CA ASN A 254 14.47 15.66 8.54
C ASN A 254 13.89 14.36 9.13
N PHE A 255 14.55 13.76 10.14
CA PHE A 255 14.11 12.55 10.80
C PHE A 255 13.75 12.82 12.27
N THR A 256 12.46 13.05 12.51
CA THR A 256 11.87 13.42 13.80
C THR A 256 10.90 12.36 14.32
N GLY A 257 10.26 12.63 15.46
CA GLY A 257 9.21 11.77 16.01
C GLY A 257 9.69 10.87 17.15
N PHE A 258 8.88 9.88 17.55
CA PHE A 258 9.09 9.12 18.77
C PHE A 258 10.43 8.36 18.76
N GLY A 259 11.18 8.44 19.85
CA GLY A 259 12.55 7.90 19.95
C GLY A 259 13.63 8.78 19.30
N ARG A 260 13.28 9.95 18.73
CA ARG A 260 14.22 10.89 18.12
C ARG A 260 14.21 12.23 18.85
N HIS A 261 15.39 12.76 19.13
CA HIS A 261 15.59 14.14 19.61
C HIS A 261 14.72 14.56 20.81
N GLY A 262 14.39 13.61 21.71
CA GLY A 262 13.57 13.87 22.90
C GLY A 262 12.09 14.14 22.62
N ALA A 263 11.58 13.78 21.45
CA ALA A 263 10.16 13.94 21.13
C ALA A 263 9.26 13.18 22.13
N PRO A 264 8.13 13.77 22.58
CA PRO A 264 7.19 13.09 23.46
C PRO A 264 6.51 11.92 22.73
N PRO A 265 5.90 10.94 23.42
CA PRO A 265 5.10 9.89 22.77
C PRO A 265 3.97 10.44 21.87
N CYS A 266 3.60 9.71 20.82
CA CYS A 266 2.47 10.05 19.95
C CYS A 266 1.14 9.62 20.60
N ASN A 267 0.65 10.39 21.58
CA ASN A 267 -0.48 9.97 22.43
C ASN A 267 -1.67 10.94 22.45
N ALA A 268 -1.63 12.03 21.68
CA ALA A 268 -2.72 12.98 21.57
C ALA A 268 -2.80 13.58 20.15
N PRO A 269 -4.01 13.97 19.70
CA PRO A 269 -4.18 14.66 18.42
C PRO A 269 -3.49 16.02 18.43
N ASN A 270 -3.14 16.51 17.24
CA ASN A 270 -2.59 17.85 17.01
C ASN A 270 -1.24 18.15 17.70
N LEU A 271 -0.51 17.13 18.17
CA LEU A 271 0.85 17.33 18.65
C LEU A 271 1.75 17.80 17.49
N PRO A 272 2.44 18.96 17.59
CA PRO A 272 3.16 19.55 16.45
C PRO A 272 4.21 18.63 15.81
N VAL A 273 4.92 17.83 16.62
CA VAL A 273 5.96 16.90 16.14
C VAL A 273 5.40 15.73 15.32
N TYR A 274 4.08 15.49 15.41
CA TYR A 274 3.36 14.43 14.69
C TYR A 274 2.43 14.95 13.60
N GLN A 275 2.52 16.25 13.29
CA GLN A 275 1.91 16.82 12.10
C GLN A 275 2.90 16.66 10.94
N LEU A 276 2.54 15.86 9.94
CA LEU A 276 3.31 15.77 8.70
C LEU A 276 2.77 16.81 7.69
N PRO A 277 3.49 17.91 7.44
CA PRO A 277 3.06 18.90 6.45
C PRO A 277 3.30 18.37 5.03
N ILE A 278 2.25 18.37 4.22
CA ILE A 278 2.27 17.99 2.81
C ILE A 278 1.93 19.23 1.97
N PRO A 279 2.81 19.71 1.08
CA PRO A 279 2.59 20.98 0.38
C PRO A 279 1.38 20.95 -0.55
N ALA A 280 0.48 21.92 -0.37
CA ALA A 280 -0.76 21.99 -1.14
C ALA A 280 -0.52 22.34 -2.60
N ASP A 281 0.51 23.11 -2.91
CA ASP A 281 0.91 23.47 -4.28
C ASP A 281 1.35 22.24 -5.10
N GLU A 282 2.02 21.27 -4.47
CA GLU A 282 2.33 19.98 -5.09
C GLU A 282 1.10 19.08 -5.23
N ILE A 283 0.25 19.01 -4.19
CA ILE A 283 -1.02 18.29 -4.27
C ILE A 283 -1.87 18.82 -5.42
N PHE A 284 -2.00 20.14 -5.58
CA PHE A 284 -2.84 20.80 -6.59
C PHE A 284 -2.08 21.17 -7.88
N HIS A 285 -0.87 20.64 -8.08
CA HIS A 285 -0.05 20.90 -9.26
C HIS A 285 -0.83 20.73 -10.58
N ARG A 286 -0.66 21.69 -11.51
CA ARG A 286 -1.39 21.81 -12.80
C ARG A 286 -2.90 22.03 -12.72
N THR A 287 -3.44 22.38 -11.56
CA THR A 287 -4.87 22.73 -11.44
C THR A 287 -5.09 24.19 -11.07
N PRO A 288 -6.07 24.87 -11.69
CA PRO A 288 -6.51 26.19 -11.25
C PRO A 288 -7.41 26.00 -10.01
N SER A 289 -6.80 25.68 -8.87
CA SER A 289 -7.50 25.48 -7.60
C SER A 289 -7.15 26.60 -6.62
N ILE A 290 -8.16 27.12 -5.92
CA ILE A 290 -7.92 27.95 -4.74
C ILE A 290 -7.47 27.00 -3.64
N LEU A 291 -6.24 27.19 -3.17
CA LEU A 291 -5.68 26.33 -2.13
C LEU A 291 -6.44 26.58 -0.81
N PRO A 292 -6.94 25.51 -0.14
CA PRO A 292 -7.64 25.66 1.14
C PRO A 292 -6.70 26.15 2.24
N ALA A 293 -5.43 25.75 2.18
CA ALA A 293 -4.31 26.18 3.01
C ALA A 293 -3.00 25.96 2.23
N ILE A 294 -1.87 26.43 2.76
CA ILE A 294 -0.55 26.22 2.15
C ILE A 294 -0.13 24.74 2.26
N GLU A 295 -0.59 24.03 3.30
CA GLU A 295 -0.23 22.65 3.58
C GLU A 295 -1.45 21.83 4.01
N PHE A 296 -1.44 20.55 3.67
CA PHE A 296 -2.23 19.51 4.33
C PHE A 296 -1.40 18.95 5.49
N ASN A 297 -1.79 19.22 6.73
CA ASN A 297 -1.15 18.65 7.91
C ASN A 297 -1.79 17.30 8.23
N LEU A 298 -1.11 16.21 7.85
CA LEU A 298 -1.53 14.86 8.21
C LEU A 298 -1.19 14.60 9.68
N ASP A 299 -2.22 14.46 10.51
CA ASP A 299 -2.08 14.13 11.93
C ASP A 299 -1.82 12.63 12.11
N LEU A 300 -0.56 12.25 12.33
CA LEU A 300 -0.14 10.84 12.45
C LEU A 300 -0.71 10.16 13.70
N TRP A 301 -1.11 10.93 14.73
CA TRP A 301 -1.81 10.36 15.88
C TRP A 301 -3.16 9.78 15.48
N LYS A 302 -3.90 10.42 14.57
CA LYS A 302 -5.21 9.91 14.10
C LYS A 302 -5.06 8.61 13.33
N VAL A 303 -3.96 8.46 12.58
CA VAL A 303 -3.62 7.21 11.88
C VAL A 303 -3.34 6.11 12.91
N LEU A 304 -2.51 6.39 13.92
CA LEU A 304 -2.25 5.47 15.02
C LEU A 304 -3.55 5.07 15.75
N ASP A 305 -4.35 6.04 16.16
CA ASP A 305 -5.60 5.85 16.91
C ASP A 305 -6.54 4.90 16.17
N ARG A 306 -6.70 5.05 14.85
CA ARG A 306 -7.57 4.16 14.06
C ARG A 306 -7.00 2.74 13.86
N ILE A 307 -5.69 2.56 14.02
CA ILE A 307 -5.06 1.23 13.95
C ILE A 307 -5.24 0.50 15.28
N ILE A 308 -5.05 1.19 16.40
CA ILE A 308 -5.13 0.59 17.74
C ILE A 308 -6.58 0.52 18.26
N ASN A 309 -7.45 1.42 17.80
CA ASN A 309 -8.88 1.53 18.11
C ASN A 309 -9.74 1.49 16.81
N PRO A 310 -9.78 0.35 16.09
CA PRO A 310 -10.48 0.22 14.80
C PRO A 310 -12.02 0.32 14.91
#